data_AF-A0A5N6SW00-F1
#
_entry.id   AF-A0A5N6SW00-F1
#
_cell.length_a   1.000
_cell.length_b   1.000
_cell.length_c   1.000
_cell.angle_alpha   90.00
_cell.angle_beta   90.00
_cell.angle_gamma   90.00
#
_symmetry.space_group_name_H-M   'P 1'
#
loop_
_entity.id
_entity.type
_entity.pdbx_description
1 polymer ?
#
loop_
_entity_poly.entity_id
_entity_poly.type
_entity_poly.pdbx_seq_one_letter_code
_entity_poly.pdbx_strand_id
1 'polypeptide(L)'
;MLCSSFHISRLAIPSVCALISFLAYTSQYFFKHFEAAPLREHEIWRINIFALCIWICYYRACTVDPGCVPRDWRPQDVKQLEADRASGRQRWCRRCEAFKPPRAHHCKTCQRCIPKMDHHCPWTANCVSHFTFPHFVRFLFYAVVGMSYLETLLFERASIVWASRNLPSYLGPSVVQLGHLFILFVVNSLTVFMLFILLVRTLWSLGANTTTIESWEIERHETLLRRARHYGGYLEGPGGVRVRIKRQEFPYDIGIWSNIREGMGGSSNVLSWFWPFSRTPDRNTGLEYEVNGFEDRHVSWPPPDPDRIPLPPKDVGDSVAFTGAETSGYDVQAFNQRKAEDLRRQRAGLEIERRKRFHKRLAEDSEEDESQQSDGPDEKGSDYGEEGWRNSEGERLRDFGVDEDIEFYDEEDLPLGVLIQRRAQAALKELK
;
A
#
# COMPACT_ATOMS: atom_id res chain seq x y z
N MET A 1 28.25 18.53 6.67
CA MET A 1 27.70 17.14 6.58
C MET A 1 26.77 16.79 7.74
N LEU A 2 26.07 17.74 8.37
CA LEU A 2 25.18 17.45 9.50
C LEU A 2 23.96 18.37 9.44
N CYS A 3 22.85 17.82 8.93
CA CYS A 3 21.48 18.11 9.34
C CYS A 3 20.56 17.21 8.50
N SER A 4 20.65 15.89 8.69
CA SER A 4 19.51 15.05 8.33
C SER A 4 18.47 15.28 9.41
N SER A 5 17.38 15.96 9.07
CA SER A 5 16.22 16.18 9.93
C SER A 5 15.88 14.88 10.65
N PHE A 6 15.82 14.92 11.99
CA PHE A 6 15.41 13.77 12.78
C PHE A 6 13.95 13.44 12.43
N HIS A 7 13.72 12.29 11.80
CA HIS A 7 12.38 11.76 11.57
C HIS A 7 12.09 10.72 12.64
N ILE A 8 10.96 10.87 13.35
CA ILE A 8 10.48 9.95 14.40
C ILE A 8 10.42 8.50 13.90
N SER A 9 10.17 8.28 12.60
CA SER A 9 10.17 6.96 11.96
C SER A 9 11.48 6.19 12.13
N ARG A 10 12.63 6.87 12.33
CA ARG A 10 13.92 6.21 12.58
C ARG A 10 14.00 5.53 13.95
N LEU A 11 13.14 5.89 14.90
CA LEU A 11 13.05 5.23 16.19
C LEU A 11 12.23 3.94 16.16
N ALA A 12 11.52 3.64 15.08
CA ALA A 12 10.60 2.50 15.03
C ALA A 12 11.32 1.16 15.28
N ILE A 13 12.41 0.88 14.55
CA ILE A 13 13.20 -0.36 14.75
C ILE A 13 13.80 -0.42 16.17
N PRO A 14 14.53 0.61 16.65
CA PRO A 14 15.02 0.63 18.03
C PRO A 14 13.93 0.37 19.08
N SER A 15 12.75 0.97 18.91
CA SER A 15 11.61 0.77 19.82
C SER A 15 11.10 -0.67 19.82
N VAL A 16 10.97 -1.31 18.65
CA VAL A 16 10.57 -2.72 18.57
C VAL A 16 11.65 -3.62 19.16
N CYS A 17 12.93 -3.38 18.86
CA CYS A 17 14.04 -4.11 19.46
C CYS A 17 14.06 -3.97 21.00
N ALA A 18 13.81 -2.77 21.51
CA ALA A 18 13.71 -2.51 22.94
C ALA A 18 12.53 -3.23 23.57
N LEU A 19 11.36 -3.24 22.90
CA LEU A 19 10.17 -3.97 23.36
C LEU A 19 10.42 -5.49 23.40
N ILE A 20 10.99 -6.06 22.33
CA ILE A 20 11.36 -7.48 22.30
C ILE A 20 12.34 -7.80 23.43
N SER A 21 13.36 -6.96 23.62
CA SER A 21 14.37 -7.17 24.66
C SER A 21 13.77 -7.06 26.07
N PHE A 22 12.89 -6.08 26.30
CA PHE A 22 12.18 -5.90 27.54
C PHE A 22 11.36 -7.16 27.86
N LEU A 23 10.41 -7.51 26.99
CA LEU A 23 9.51 -8.64 27.21
C LEU A 23 10.26 -9.98 27.31
N ALA A 24 11.30 -10.21 26.51
CA ALA A 24 12.02 -11.48 26.50
C ALA A 24 13.00 -11.66 27.67
N TYR A 25 13.75 -10.61 28.04
CA TYR A 25 14.85 -10.75 28.99
C TYR A 25 14.50 -10.25 30.39
N THR A 26 13.71 -9.18 30.53
CA THR A 26 13.32 -8.72 31.87
C THR A 26 12.28 -9.64 32.51
N SER A 27 11.45 -10.32 31.71
CA SER A 27 10.59 -11.39 32.21
C SER A 27 11.39 -12.57 32.77
N GLN A 28 12.43 -13.03 32.05
CA GLN A 28 13.33 -14.08 32.54
C GLN A 28 14.06 -13.64 33.82
N TYR A 29 14.53 -12.39 33.87
CA TYR A 29 15.10 -11.82 35.09
C TYR A 29 14.09 -11.82 36.24
N PHE A 30 12.84 -11.40 35.98
CA PHE A 30 11.77 -11.42 36.97
C PHE A 30 11.53 -12.83 37.49
N PHE A 31 11.35 -13.80 36.61
CA PHE A 31 11.06 -15.18 37.02
C PHE A 31 12.20 -15.83 37.80
N LYS A 32 13.46 -15.47 37.53
CA LYS A 32 14.61 -15.95 38.30
C LYS A 32 14.59 -15.46 39.75
N HIS A 33 14.07 -14.26 40.00
CA HIS A 33 14.02 -13.65 41.34
C HIS A 33 12.66 -13.79 42.02
N PHE A 34 11.70 -14.46 41.38
CA PHE A 34 10.38 -14.73 41.92
C PHE A 34 10.32 -16.15 42.51
N GLU A 35 10.72 -16.28 43.78
CA GLU A 35 10.93 -17.57 44.45
C GLU A 35 9.70 -18.47 44.51
N ALA A 36 8.49 -17.88 44.55
CA ALA A 36 7.25 -18.64 44.67
C ALA A 36 6.93 -19.52 43.44
N ALA A 37 7.49 -19.20 42.27
CA ALA A 37 7.31 -19.98 41.05
C ALA A 37 8.50 -19.79 40.07
N PRO A 38 9.66 -20.42 40.34
CA PRO A 38 10.81 -20.33 39.46
C PRO A 38 10.52 -20.97 38.09
N LEU A 39 11.25 -20.54 37.06
CA LEU A 39 11.16 -21.18 35.74
C LEU A 39 11.70 -22.61 35.79
N ARG A 40 10.97 -23.51 35.14
CA ARG A 40 11.42 -24.87 34.87
C ARG A 40 12.37 -24.86 33.68
N GLU A 41 13.31 -25.80 33.60
CA GLU A 41 14.32 -25.85 32.53
C GLU A 41 13.70 -25.83 31.11
N HIS A 42 12.60 -26.57 30.91
CA HIS A 42 11.92 -26.60 29.62
C HIS A 42 11.23 -25.27 29.27
N GLU A 43 10.80 -24.49 30.25
CA GLU A 43 10.20 -23.17 30.03
C GLU A 43 11.27 -22.18 29.59
N ILE A 44 12.47 -22.24 30.19
CA ILE A 44 13.63 -21.44 29.79
C ILE A 44 13.98 -21.71 28.32
N TRP A 45 14.09 -22.98 27.94
CA TRP A 45 14.37 -23.35 26.55
C TRP A 45 13.30 -22.83 25.59
N ARG A 46 12.01 -22.99 25.94
CA ARG A 46 10.89 -22.51 25.10
C ARG A 46 10.92 -21.00 24.90
N ILE A 47 11.08 -20.20 25.97
CA ILE A 47 11.14 -18.74 25.88
C ILE A 47 12.31 -18.32 24.98
N ASN A 48 13.48 -18.92 25.16
CA ASN A 48 14.66 -18.56 24.38
C ASN A 48 14.56 -18.99 22.91
N ILE A 49 13.94 -20.14 22.62
CA ILE A 49 13.64 -20.54 21.23
C ILE A 49 12.66 -19.56 20.58
N PHE A 50 11.58 -19.18 21.26
CA PHE A 50 10.64 -18.19 20.73
C PHE A 50 11.32 -16.84 20.51
N ALA A 51 12.09 -16.34 21.49
CA ALA A 51 12.84 -15.11 21.36
C ALA A 51 13.79 -15.15 20.15
N LEU A 52 14.53 -16.26 19.97
CA LEU A 52 15.42 -16.45 18.83
C LEU A 52 14.65 -16.42 17.50
N CYS A 53 13.52 -17.13 17.39
CA CYS A 53 12.67 -17.11 16.21
C CYS A 53 12.12 -15.71 15.90
N ILE A 54 11.66 -14.97 16.92
CA ILE A 54 11.20 -13.58 16.79
C ILE A 54 12.32 -12.71 16.25
N TRP A 55 13.53 -12.77 16.84
CA TRP A 55 14.69 -12.00 16.40
C TRP A 55 15.07 -12.29 14.95
N ILE A 56 15.14 -13.57 14.56
CA ILE A 56 15.48 -13.96 13.19
C ILE A 56 14.43 -13.44 12.21
N CYS A 57 13.15 -13.66 12.49
CA CYS A 57 12.07 -13.26 11.59
C CYS A 57 11.97 -11.74 11.47
N TYR A 58 12.10 -11.02 12.59
CA TYR A 58 12.09 -9.56 12.60
C TYR A 58 13.29 -8.97 11.84
N TYR A 59 14.49 -9.51 12.08
CA TYR A 59 15.70 -9.11 11.34
C TYR A 59 15.51 -9.28 9.84
N ARG A 60 14.96 -10.42 9.40
CA ARG A 60 14.68 -10.68 7.99
C ARG A 60 13.60 -9.75 7.42
N ALA A 61 12.54 -9.49 8.17
CA ALA A 61 11.51 -8.53 7.74
C ALA A 61 12.08 -7.12 7.54
N CYS A 62 13.05 -6.70 8.37
CA CYS A 62 13.69 -5.39 8.27
C CYS A 62 14.76 -5.32 7.16
N THR A 63 15.53 -6.39 6.93
CA THR A 63 16.75 -6.33 6.11
C THR A 63 16.62 -6.96 4.71
N VAL A 64 15.64 -7.83 4.49
CA VAL A 64 15.41 -8.40 3.17
C VAL A 64 14.92 -7.31 2.22
N ASP A 65 15.61 -7.13 1.10
CA ASP A 65 15.19 -6.16 0.08
C ASP A 65 13.78 -6.53 -0.43
N PRO A 66 12.78 -5.61 -0.38
CA PRO A 66 11.41 -5.82 -0.84
C PRO A 66 11.24 -5.93 -2.36
N GLY A 67 12.33 -5.90 -3.12
CA GLY A 67 12.38 -6.03 -4.56
C GLY A 67 12.22 -4.70 -5.29
N CYS A 68 12.50 -4.76 -6.59
CA CYS A 68 12.30 -3.65 -7.52
C CYS A 68 11.81 -4.19 -8.85
N VAL A 69 10.95 -3.42 -9.51
CA VAL A 69 10.52 -3.72 -10.89
C VAL A 69 11.69 -3.44 -11.86
N PRO A 70 12.04 -4.39 -12.75
CA PRO A 70 13.04 -4.15 -13.81
C PRO A 70 12.58 -3.05 -14.78
N ARG A 71 13.47 -2.13 -15.18
CA ARG A 71 13.14 -1.00 -16.07
C ARG A 71 12.79 -1.44 -17.50
N ASP A 72 13.35 -2.56 -17.92
CA ASP A 72 13.13 -3.22 -19.20
C ASP A 72 11.90 -4.11 -19.21
N TRP A 73 11.21 -4.30 -18.07
CA TRP A 73 9.96 -5.04 -18.04
C TRP A 73 8.94 -4.38 -18.97
N ARG A 74 8.26 -5.20 -19.76
CA ARG A 74 7.21 -4.79 -20.69
C ARG A 74 6.03 -5.74 -20.53
N PRO A 75 4.80 -5.25 -20.69
CA PRO A 75 3.62 -6.11 -20.74
C PRO A 75 3.75 -7.10 -21.90
N GLN A 76 3.60 -8.39 -21.63
CA GLN A 76 3.64 -9.42 -22.67
C GLN A 76 2.37 -9.42 -23.52
N ASP A 77 1.21 -9.15 -22.90
CA ASP A 77 -0.07 -9.12 -23.59
C ASP A 77 -0.41 -7.70 -24.10
N VAL A 78 -0.27 -7.53 -25.41
CA VAL A 78 -0.63 -6.31 -26.12
C VAL A 78 -2.12 -5.98 -25.97
N LYS A 79 -3.00 -6.98 -25.97
CA LYS A 79 -4.46 -6.75 -25.88
C LYS A 79 -4.84 -6.25 -24.50
N GLN A 80 -4.14 -6.69 -23.46
CA GLN A 80 -4.30 -6.16 -22.11
C GLN A 80 -3.82 -4.70 -22.03
N LEU A 81 -2.71 -4.37 -22.70
CA LEU A 81 -2.24 -2.99 -22.81
C LEU A 81 -3.26 -2.09 -23.54
N GLU A 82 -3.91 -2.60 -24.57
CA GLU A 82 -4.96 -1.89 -25.30
C GLU A 82 -6.23 -1.71 -24.46
N ALA A 83 -6.61 -2.70 -23.65
CA ALA A 83 -7.74 -2.60 -22.73
C ALA A 83 -7.46 -1.63 -21.56
N ASP A 84 -6.27 -1.70 -20.96
CA ASP A 84 -5.82 -0.73 -19.97
C ASP A 84 -5.85 0.68 -20.59
N ARG A 85 -5.33 0.85 -21.81
CA ARG A 85 -5.37 2.14 -22.52
C ARG A 85 -6.80 2.61 -22.82
N ALA A 86 -7.67 1.73 -23.28
CA ALA A 86 -9.06 2.05 -23.60
C ALA A 86 -9.86 2.44 -22.34
N SER A 87 -9.48 1.93 -21.17
CA SER A 87 -10.01 2.36 -19.88
C SER A 87 -9.38 3.65 -19.34
N GLY A 88 -8.53 4.32 -20.13
CA GLY A 88 -7.81 5.51 -19.74
C GLY A 88 -6.65 5.24 -18.77
N ARG A 89 -6.31 3.96 -18.55
CA ARG A 89 -5.30 3.54 -17.58
C ARG A 89 -3.99 3.25 -18.25
N GLN A 90 -2.93 3.87 -17.75
CA GLN A 90 -1.59 3.56 -18.18
C GLN A 90 -0.70 3.23 -17.00
N ARG A 91 -0.44 1.93 -16.83
CA ARG A 91 0.46 1.37 -15.80
C ARG A 91 1.93 1.76 -16.05
N TRP A 92 2.24 3.04 -15.89
CA TRP A 92 3.56 3.63 -16.05
C TRP A 92 3.91 4.39 -14.77
N CYS A 93 5.13 4.23 -14.29
CA CYS A 93 5.65 5.03 -13.20
C CYS A 93 6.59 6.09 -13.77
N ARG A 94 6.24 7.38 -13.67
CA ARG A 94 7.12 8.47 -14.12
C ARG A 94 8.42 8.55 -13.34
N ARG A 95 8.37 8.43 -12.00
CA ARG A 95 9.59 8.49 -11.17
C ARG A 95 10.58 7.36 -11.43
N CYS A 96 10.08 6.17 -11.77
CA CYS A 96 10.93 5.02 -12.11
C CYS A 96 11.23 4.91 -13.61
N GLU A 97 10.53 5.69 -14.43
CA GLU A 97 10.54 5.61 -15.90
C GLU A 97 10.38 4.18 -16.43
N ALA A 98 9.43 3.44 -15.84
CA ALA A 98 9.22 2.03 -16.13
C ALA A 98 7.72 1.67 -16.13
N PHE A 99 7.38 0.63 -16.89
CA PHE A 99 6.05 0.04 -16.81
C PHE A 99 5.85 -0.66 -15.46
N LYS A 100 4.67 -0.50 -14.86
CA LYS A 100 4.29 -1.16 -13.62
C LYS A 100 3.66 -2.53 -13.94
N PRO A 101 4.23 -3.64 -13.47
CA PRO A 101 3.56 -4.94 -13.49
C PRO A 101 2.24 -4.91 -12.73
N PRO A 102 1.37 -5.90 -12.94
CA PRO A 102 0.18 -6.07 -12.11
C PRO A 102 0.58 -6.12 -10.62
N ARG A 103 -0.27 -5.53 -9.75
CA ARG A 103 -0.07 -5.50 -8.28
C ARG A 103 1.17 -4.73 -7.79
N ALA A 104 1.91 -4.06 -8.68
CA ALA A 104 3.09 -3.28 -8.32
C ALA A 104 2.70 -1.80 -8.10
N HIS A 105 3.21 -1.21 -7.03
CA HIS A 105 2.94 0.19 -6.68
C HIS A 105 4.24 0.95 -6.38
N HIS A 106 4.27 2.25 -6.66
CA HIS A 106 5.41 3.09 -6.27
C HIS A 106 5.32 3.44 -4.78
N CYS A 107 6.34 3.05 -4.01
CA CYS A 107 6.41 3.44 -2.60
C CYS A 107 7.17 4.75 -2.45
N LYS A 108 6.53 5.75 -1.81
CA LYS A 108 7.14 7.05 -1.53
C LYS A 108 8.32 6.97 -0.56
N THR A 109 8.33 6.02 0.36
CA THR A 109 9.45 5.88 1.31
C THR A 109 10.59 5.07 0.71
N CYS A 110 10.28 3.96 0.02
CA CYS A 110 11.28 3.12 -0.64
C CYS A 110 11.80 3.76 -1.95
N GLN A 111 11.13 4.79 -2.51
CA GLN A 111 11.48 5.53 -3.74
C GLN A 111 11.69 4.65 -4.98
N ARG A 112 10.90 3.58 -5.09
CA ARG A 112 10.90 2.65 -6.22
C ARG A 112 9.58 1.89 -6.30
N CYS A 113 9.30 1.31 -7.47
CA CYS A 113 8.18 0.39 -7.65
C CYS A 113 8.44 -0.96 -6.97
N ILE A 114 7.55 -1.35 -6.08
CA ILE A 114 7.61 -2.57 -5.29
C ILE A 114 6.64 -3.61 -5.88
N PRO A 115 7.09 -4.83 -6.22
CA PRO A 115 6.22 -5.89 -6.73
C PRO A 115 5.31 -6.46 -5.64
N LYS A 116 4.02 -6.69 -5.95
CA LYS A 116 2.97 -7.09 -4.98
C LYS A 116 3.08 -6.27 -3.70
N MET A 117 3.10 -4.94 -3.83
CA MET A 117 3.24 -4.06 -2.68
C MET A 117 2.02 -4.23 -1.78
N ASP A 118 2.24 -4.53 -0.51
CA ASP A 118 1.16 -4.58 0.48
C ASP A 118 1.05 -3.23 1.20
N HIS A 119 2.11 -2.83 1.89
CA HIS A 119 2.24 -1.52 2.51
C HIS A 119 3.71 -1.23 2.86
N HIS A 120 4.04 0.03 3.12
CA HIS A 120 5.29 0.38 3.79
C HIS A 120 5.09 0.33 5.30
N CYS A 121 5.78 -0.57 5.99
CA CYS A 121 5.62 -0.76 7.42
C CYS A 121 6.66 0.07 8.19
N PRO A 122 6.26 1.10 8.97
CA PRO A 122 7.21 1.91 9.73
C PRO A 122 7.98 1.07 10.77
N TRP A 123 7.32 0.07 11.37
CA TRP A 123 7.88 -0.80 12.41
C TRP A 123 8.99 -1.74 11.92
N THR A 124 9.07 -2.00 10.62
CA THR A 124 10.18 -2.74 10.01
C THR A 124 11.11 -1.81 9.21
N ALA A 125 10.77 -0.52 9.11
CA ALA A 125 11.34 0.45 8.19
C ALA A 125 11.51 -0.10 6.76
N ASN A 126 10.61 -0.99 6.34
CA ASN A 126 10.71 -1.72 5.10
C ASN A 126 9.34 -1.90 4.44
N CYS A 127 9.35 -2.09 3.12
CA CYS A 127 8.15 -2.38 2.36
C CYS A 127 7.76 -3.88 2.56
N VAL A 128 6.51 -4.16 2.89
CA VAL A 128 5.92 -5.51 2.83
C VAL A 128 5.50 -5.76 1.39
N SER A 129 6.05 -6.81 0.78
CA SER A 129 5.95 -7.09 -0.65
C SER A 129 5.98 -8.58 -0.95
N HIS A 130 5.94 -8.98 -2.22
CA HIS A 130 6.15 -10.38 -2.65
C HIS A 130 7.32 -11.08 -1.94
N PHE A 131 8.43 -10.37 -1.73
CA PHE A 131 9.67 -10.93 -1.19
C PHE A 131 9.73 -10.94 0.34
N THR A 132 9.09 -9.96 1.00
CA THR A 132 9.18 -9.74 2.45
C THR A 132 7.94 -10.22 3.19
N PHE A 133 6.79 -10.35 2.52
CA PHE A 133 5.52 -10.81 3.10
C PHE A 133 5.64 -12.15 3.83
N PRO A 134 6.29 -13.21 3.28
CA PRO A 134 6.48 -14.46 4.03
C PRO A 134 7.25 -14.26 5.33
N HIS A 135 8.23 -13.35 5.38
CA HIS A 135 9.02 -13.07 6.59
C HIS A 135 8.20 -12.28 7.61
N PHE A 136 7.37 -11.34 7.14
CA PHE A 136 6.44 -10.58 7.96
C PHE A 136 5.40 -11.49 8.64
N VAL A 137 4.79 -12.42 7.89
CA VAL A 137 3.85 -13.42 8.45
C VAL A 137 4.51 -14.26 9.54
N ARG A 138 5.73 -14.77 9.31
CA ARG A 138 6.47 -15.56 10.31
C ARG A 138 6.79 -14.74 11.55
N PHE A 139 7.19 -13.49 11.39
CA PHE A 139 7.44 -12.58 12.49
C PHE A 139 6.18 -12.42 13.36
N LEU A 140 5.03 -12.09 12.76
CA LEU A 140 3.77 -11.97 13.49
C LEU A 140 3.37 -13.27 14.19
N PHE A 141 3.49 -14.40 13.49
CA PHE A 141 3.18 -15.71 14.06
C PHE A 141 4.01 -16.01 15.32
N TYR A 142 5.34 -15.90 15.23
CA TYR A 142 6.20 -16.17 16.38
C TYR A 142 6.06 -15.14 17.48
N ALA A 143 5.81 -13.87 17.15
CA ALA A 143 5.57 -12.82 18.12
C ALA A 143 4.30 -13.11 18.92
N VAL A 144 3.18 -13.43 18.26
CA VAL A 144 1.92 -13.78 18.92
C VAL A 144 2.08 -15.06 19.75
N VAL A 145 2.58 -16.15 19.17
CA VAL A 145 2.71 -17.43 19.91
C VAL A 145 3.67 -17.31 21.09
N GLY A 146 4.82 -16.65 20.90
CA GLY A 146 5.83 -16.47 21.96
C GLY A 146 5.32 -15.58 23.09
N MET A 147 4.65 -14.47 22.79
CA MET A 147 4.08 -13.58 23.80
C MET A 147 2.83 -14.16 24.48
N SER A 148 2.00 -14.93 23.77
CA SER A 148 0.91 -15.69 24.38
C SER A 148 1.44 -16.74 25.35
N TYR A 149 2.56 -17.40 25.03
CA TYR A 149 3.23 -18.29 25.96
C TYR A 149 3.81 -17.54 27.16
N LEU A 150 4.39 -16.34 26.96
CA LEU A 150 4.80 -15.48 28.07
C LEU A 150 3.62 -15.08 28.95
N GLU A 151 2.47 -14.76 28.36
CA GLU A 151 1.24 -14.40 29.08
C GLU A 151 0.78 -15.50 30.03
N THR A 152 0.84 -16.77 29.61
CA THR A 152 0.44 -17.90 30.49
C THR A 152 1.37 -18.02 31.70
N LEU A 153 2.67 -17.77 31.52
CA LEU A 153 3.64 -17.76 32.62
C LEU A 153 3.41 -16.59 33.57
N LEU A 154 3.12 -15.39 33.03
CA LEU A 154 2.78 -14.21 33.83
C LEU A 154 1.49 -14.42 34.61
N PHE A 155 0.48 -15.02 34.00
CA PHE A 155 -0.80 -15.33 34.64
C PHE A 155 -0.63 -16.31 35.82
N GLU A 156 0.20 -17.34 35.68
CA GLU A 156 0.53 -18.25 36.79
C GLU A 156 1.06 -17.47 38.00
N ARG A 157 2.04 -16.57 37.80
CA ARG A 157 2.63 -15.78 38.90
C ARG A 157 1.62 -14.79 39.47
N ALA A 158 0.84 -14.11 38.62
CA ALA A 158 -0.22 -13.21 39.05
C ALA A 158 -1.27 -13.92 39.91
N SER A 159 -1.64 -15.16 39.56
CA SER A 159 -2.60 -15.97 40.32
C SER A 159 -2.07 -16.35 41.71
N ILE A 160 -0.78 -16.62 41.84
CA ILE A 160 -0.12 -16.89 43.13
C ILE A 160 -0.16 -15.63 44.00
N VAL A 161 0.23 -14.47 43.43
CA VAL A 161 0.16 -13.18 44.15
C VAL A 161 -1.27 -12.89 44.61
N TRP A 162 -2.26 -13.14 43.74
CA TRP A 162 -3.67 -12.92 44.06
C TRP A 162 -4.21 -13.86 45.15
N ALA A 163 -3.79 -15.12 45.15
CA ALA A 163 -4.14 -16.09 46.19
C ALA A 163 -3.53 -15.68 47.55
N SER A 164 -2.33 -15.12 47.53
CA SER A 164 -1.58 -14.66 48.70
C SER A 164 -1.93 -13.25 49.18
N ARG A 165 -2.95 -12.59 48.63
CA ARG A 165 -3.27 -11.16 48.88
C ARG A 165 -3.56 -10.78 50.33
N ASN A 166 -3.95 -11.74 51.17
CA ASN A 166 -4.25 -11.52 52.59
C ASN A 166 -3.04 -11.77 53.51
N LEU A 167 -1.91 -12.22 52.96
CA LEU A 167 -0.70 -12.42 53.75
C LEU A 167 -0.06 -11.07 54.11
N PRO A 168 0.60 -10.98 55.27
CA PRO A 168 1.41 -9.82 55.62
C PRO A 168 2.44 -9.50 54.53
N SER A 169 2.64 -8.22 54.24
CA SER A 169 3.47 -7.75 53.12
C SER A 169 4.94 -8.22 53.16
N TYR A 170 5.47 -8.52 54.34
CA TYR A 170 6.85 -9.02 54.51
C TYR A 170 7.03 -10.49 54.12
N LEU A 171 5.94 -11.25 53.91
CA LEU A 171 5.96 -12.63 53.38
C LEU A 171 5.71 -12.68 51.87
N GLY A 172 5.32 -11.55 51.27
CA GLY A 172 5.01 -11.43 49.85
C GLY A 172 6.16 -10.89 49.01
N PRO A 173 5.97 -10.80 47.69
CA PRO A 173 6.94 -10.17 46.80
C PRO A 173 7.16 -8.69 47.15
N SER A 174 8.37 -8.18 46.89
CA SER A 174 8.69 -6.76 47.05
C SER A 174 7.82 -5.87 46.16
N VAL A 175 7.64 -4.60 46.55
CA VAL A 175 6.90 -3.59 45.75
C VAL A 175 7.49 -3.46 44.34
N VAL A 176 8.82 -3.57 44.20
CA VAL A 176 9.50 -3.53 42.89
C VAL A 176 9.13 -4.74 42.03
N GLN A 177 9.06 -5.94 42.61
CA GLN A 177 8.62 -7.14 41.89
C GLN A 177 7.15 -7.04 41.48
N LEU A 178 6.28 -6.53 42.35
CA LEU A 178 4.87 -6.31 42.02
C LEU A 178 4.71 -5.29 40.89
N GLY A 179 5.45 -4.18 40.94
CA GLY A 179 5.47 -3.18 39.87
C GLY A 179 5.99 -3.74 38.55
N HIS A 180 7.07 -4.53 38.58
CA HIS A 180 7.61 -5.16 37.39
C HIS A 180 6.63 -6.19 36.78
N LEU A 181 6.00 -7.03 37.61
CA LEU A 181 4.97 -7.97 37.17
C LEU A 181 3.80 -7.23 36.50
N PHE A 182 3.32 -6.14 37.11
CA PHE A 182 2.24 -5.33 36.57
C PHE A 182 2.60 -4.74 35.19
N ILE A 183 3.79 -4.15 35.07
CA ILE A 183 4.24 -3.57 33.79
C ILE A 183 4.40 -4.67 32.74
N LEU A 184 5.02 -5.81 33.08
CA LEU A 184 5.17 -6.94 32.15
C LEU A 184 3.80 -7.44 31.67
N PHE A 185 2.85 -7.61 32.59
CA PHE A 185 1.50 -8.07 32.26
C PHE A 185 0.83 -7.07 31.31
N VAL A 186 0.70 -5.80 31.69
CA VAL A 186 0.01 -4.79 30.86
C VAL A 186 0.66 -4.63 29.49
N VAL A 187 1.98 -4.50 29.43
CA VAL A 187 2.71 -4.32 28.16
C VAL A 187 2.57 -5.57 27.29
N ASN A 188 2.70 -6.77 27.85
CA ASN A 188 2.55 -8.01 27.09
C ASN A 188 1.11 -8.20 26.59
N SER A 189 0.09 -8.03 27.45
CA SER A 189 -1.32 -8.18 27.07
C SER A 189 -1.72 -7.20 25.96
N LEU A 190 -1.31 -5.92 26.05
CA LEU A 190 -1.61 -4.94 25.01
C LEU A 190 -0.88 -5.27 23.70
N THR A 191 0.39 -5.66 23.78
CA THR A 191 1.20 -5.98 22.59
C THR A 191 0.65 -7.22 21.88
N VAL A 192 0.36 -8.30 22.62
CA VAL A 192 -0.17 -9.53 22.04
C VAL A 192 -1.56 -9.32 21.45
N PHE A 193 -2.41 -8.49 22.07
CA PHE A 193 -3.72 -8.15 21.53
C PHE A 193 -3.62 -7.43 20.18
N MET A 194 -2.78 -6.39 20.09
CA MET A 194 -2.60 -5.64 18.83
C MET A 194 -1.96 -6.50 17.73
N LEU A 195 -0.94 -7.30 18.07
CA LEU A 195 -0.32 -8.18 17.08
C LEU A 195 -1.22 -9.36 16.68
N PHE A 196 -2.11 -9.82 17.56
CA PHE A 196 -3.09 -10.84 17.23
C PHE A 196 -4.10 -10.35 16.19
N ILE A 197 -4.63 -9.13 16.34
CA ILE A 197 -5.51 -8.50 15.34
C ILE A 197 -4.78 -8.39 14.00
N LEU A 198 -3.54 -7.91 14.02
CA LEU A 198 -2.71 -7.77 12.82
C LEU A 198 -2.44 -9.13 12.17
N LEU A 199 -2.17 -10.18 12.95
CA LEU A 199 -1.98 -11.55 12.45
C LEU A 199 -3.27 -12.07 11.80
N VAL A 200 -4.43 -11.92 12.44
CA VAL A 200 -5.72 -12.36 11.87
C VAL A 200 -5.99 -11.66 10.55
N ARG A 201 -5.82 -10.33 10.48
CA ARG A 201 -5.95 -9.56 9.23
C ARG A 201 -4.99 -10.05 8.14
N THR A 202 -3.74 -10.31 8.51
CA THR A 202 -2.71 -10.78 7.57
C THR A 202 -3.02 -12.20 7.06
N LEU A 203 -3.52 -13.09 7.92
CA LEU A 203 -3.92 -14.44 7.53
C LEU A 203 -5.17 -14.43 6.64
N TRP A 204 -6.11 -13.52 6.89
CA TRP A 204 -7.26 -13.30 6.01
C TRP A 204 -6.82 -12.84 4.62
N SER A 205 -5.97 -11.82 4.56
CA SER A 205 -5.35 -11.31 3.32
C SER A 205 -4.57 -12.41 2.57
N LEU A 206 -3.82 -13.24 3.29
CA LEU A 206 -3.11 -14.40 2.73
C LEU A 206 -4.07 -15.45 2.16
N GLY A 207 -5.16 -15.74 2.87
CA GLY A 207 -6.18 -16.70 2.43
C GLY A 207 -6.98 -16.23 1.21
N ALA A 208 -7.22 -14.92 1.09
CA ALA A 208 -7.92 -14.30 -0.03
C ALA A 208 -7.00 -13.85 -1.19
N ASN A 209 -5.68 -14.01 -1.05
CA ASN A 209 -4.65 -13.47 -1.96
C ASN A 209 -4.81 -11.97 -2.26
N THR A 210 -5.27 -11.19 -1.28
CA THR A 210 -5.45 -9.75 -1.40
C THR A 210 -4.37 -9.02 -0.64
N THR A 211 -3.77 -8.00 -1.24
CA THR A 211 -2.94 -7.03 -0.52
C THR A 211 -3.81 -5.99 0.18
N THR A 212 -3.23 -5.27 1.14
CA THR A 212 -3.90 -4.14 1.79
C THR A 212 -4.36 -3.10 0.77
N ILE A 213 -3.54 -2.79 -0.25
CA ILE A 213 -3.92 -1.87 -1.34
C ILE A 213 -5.08 -2.44 -2.17
N GLU A 214 -5.06 -3.73 -2.49
CA GLU A 214 -6.14 -4.36 -3.26
C GLU A 214 -7.46 -4.44 -2.47
N SER A 215 -7.42 -4.67 -1.14
CA SER A 215 -8.61 -4.59 -0.29
C SER A 215 -9.27 -3.22 -0.38
N TRP A 216 -8.46 -2.16 -0.42
CA TRP A 216 -8.94 -0.79 -0.62
C TRP A 216 -9.56 -0.58 -2.01
N GLU A 217 -8.95 -1.15 -3.05
CA GLU A 217 -9.49 -1.09 -4.41
C GLU A 217 -10.83 -1.82 -4.53
N ILE A 218 -10.99 -2.94 -3.84
CA ILE A 218 -12.26 -3.68 -3.74
C ILE A 218 -13.32 -2.83 -3.03
N GLU A 219 -13.03 -2.30 -1.84
CA GLU A 219 -13.98 -1.47 -1.07
C GLU A 219 -14.41 -0.21 -1.84
N ARG A 220 -13.47 0.41 -2.56
CA ARG A 220 -13.75 1.54 -3.43
C ARG A 220 -14.68 1.15 -4.57
N HIS A 221 -14.44 0.04 -5.25
CA HIS A 221 -15.32 -0.45 -6.32
C HIS A 221 -16.73 -0.76 -5.81
N GLU A 222 -16.85 -1.38 -4.63
CA GLU A 222 -18.15 -1.62 -3.98
C GLU A 222 -18.90 -0.31 -3.70
N THR A 223 -18.17 0.73 -3.30
CA THR A 223 -18.74 2.06 -3.06
C THR A 223 -19.21 2.72 -4.37
N LEU A 224 -18.43 2.60 -5.45
CA LEU A 224 -18.84 3.05 -6.77
C LEU A 224 -20.07 2.28 -7.27
N LEU A 225 -20.16 0.97 -7.03
CA LEU A 225 -21.33 0.16 -7.37
C LEU A 225 -22.59 0.56 -6.60
N ARG A 226 -22.45 0.87 -5.31
CA ARG A 226 -23.56 1.41 -4.49
C ARG A 226 -24.06 2.73 -5.07
N ARG A 227 -23.14 3.64 -5.40
CA ARG A 227 -23.47 4.94 -6.01
C ARG A 227 -24.11 4.77 -7.39
N ALA A 228 -23.52 3.94 -8.26
CA ALA A 228 -24.02 3.69 -9.60
C ALA A 228 -25.44 3.11 -9.57
N ARG A 229 -25.76 2.20 -8.63
CA ARG A 229 -27.13 1.68 -8.46
C ARG A 229 -28.16 2.77 -8.19
N HIS A 230 -27.78 3.84 -7.49
CA HIS A 230 -28.67 4.99 -7.26
C HIS A 230 -28.93 5.78 -8.56
N TYR A 231 -27.90 5.94 -9.39
CA TYR A 231 -27.98 6.68 -10.67
C TYR A 231 -28.26 5.78 -11.89
N GLY A 232 -28.97 4.66 -11.73
CA GLY A 232 -29.38 3.81 -12.85
C GLY A 232 -28.27 2.98 -13.52
N GLY A 233 -27.15 2.77 -12.82
CA GLY A 233 -26.02 1.94 -13.24
C GLY A 233 -24.85 2.70 -13.89
N TYR A 234 -24.92 4.02 -13.94
CA TYR A 234 -23.90 4.89 -14.55
C TYR A 234 -23.39 5.92 -13.55
N LEU A 235 -22.13 6.31 -13.71
CA LEU A 235 -21.53 7.44 -13.02
C LEU A 235 -20.94 8.40 -14.04
N GLU A 236 -21.05 9.70 -13.78
CA GLU A 236 -20.46 10.73 -14.63
C GLU A 236 -19.04 11.06 -14.16
N GLY A 237 -18.08 10.87 -15.07
CA GLY A 237 -16.69 11.27 -14.91
C GLY A 237 -16.42 12.71 -15.38
N PRO A 238 -15.16 13.16 -15.32
CA PRO A 238 -14.72 14.44 -15.88
C PRO A 238 -15.15 14.60 -17.34
N GLY A 239 -15.63 15.79 -17.72
CA GLY A 239 -16.09 16.08 -19.08
C GLY A 239 -17.45 15.49 -19.45
N GLY A 240 -18.26 15.04 -18.48
CA GLY A 240 -19.61 14.51 -18.71
C GLY A 240 -19.62 13.07 -19.27
N VAL A 241 -18.48 12.39 -19.27
CA VAL A 241 -18.37 11.02 -19.76
C VAL A 241 -19.14 10.07 -18.84
N ARG A 242 -20.15 9.38 -19.39
CA ARG A 242 -20.93 8.38 -18.63
C ARG A 242 -20.23 7.03 -18.65
N VAL A 243 -19.85 6.58 -17.46
CA VAL A 243 -19.15 5.31 -17.23
C VAL A 243 -20.12 4.33 -16.60
N ARG A 244 -20.32 3.18 -17.25
CA ARG A 244 -21.13 2.11 -16.68
C ARG A 244 -20.31 1.32 -15.67
N ILE A 245 -20.74 1.30 -14.42
CA ILE A 245 -20.05 0.53 -13.36
C ILE A 245 -20.72 -0.83 -13.24
N LYS A 246 -19.97 -1.87 -13.57
CA LYS A 246 -20.39 -3.26 -13.42
C LYS A 246 -19.63 -3.90 -12.28
N ARG A 247 -20.29 -4.82 -11.58
CA ARG A 247 -19.62 -5.66 -10.58
C ARG A 247 -18.55 -6.48 -11.31
N GLN A 248 -17.36 -6.51 -10.73
CA GLN A 248 -16.22 -7.26 -11.24
C GLN A 248 -15.67 -8.07 -10.07
N GLU A 249 -15.43 -9.35 -10.28
CA GLU A 249 -14.84 -10.22 -9.26
C GLU A 249 -13.31 -10.02 -9.17
N PHE A 250 -12.76 -10.25 -7.98
CA PHE A 250 -11.32 -10.09 -7.75
C PHE A 250 -10.55 -11.19 -8.49
N PRO A 251 -9.56 -10.86 -9.34
CA PRO A 251 -8.98 -11.83 -10.28
C PRO A 251 -7.93 -12.77 -9.66
N TYR A 252 -7.31 -12.39 -8.53
CA TYR A 252 -6.16 -13.12 -7.97
C TYR A 252 -6.54 -14.15 -6.89
N ASP A 253 -7.82 -14.30 -6.56
CA ASP A 253 -8.26 -15.39 -5.68
C ASP A 253 -8.38 -16.69 -6.47
N ILE A 254 -7.38 -17.56 -6.35
CA ILE A 254 -7.25 -18.85 -7.05
C ILE A 254 -7.51 -20.04 -6.11
N GLY A 255 -8.14 -19.79 -4.96
CA GLY A 255 -8.46 -20.77 -3.93
C GLY A 255 -7.47 -20.79 -2.77
N ILE A 256 -8.00 -21.00 -1.55
CA ILE A 256 -7.31 -20.80 -0.27
C ILE A 256 -5.91 -21.43 -0.22
N TRP A 257 -5.76 -22.69 -0.64
CA TRP A 257 -4.47 -23.38 -0.59
C TRP A 257 -3.45 -22.79 -1.56
N SER A 258 -3.88 -22.50 -2.80
CA SER A 258 -3.04 -21.90 -3.83
C SER A 258 -2.63 -20.47 -3.44
N ASN A 259 -3.55 -19.71 -2.86
CA ASN A 259 -3.32 -18.37 -2.32
C ASN A 259 -2.25 -18.38 -1.22
N ILE A 260 -2.37 -19.29 -0.24
CA ILE A 260 -1.39 -19.43 0.84
C ILE A 260 -0.03 -19.85 0.27
N ARG A 261 0.00 -20.81 -0.66
CA ARG A 261 1.23 -21.26 -1.32
C ARG A 261 1.93 -20.10 -2.02
N GLU A 262 1.21 -19.32 -2.81
CA GLU A 262 1.76 -18.15 -3.52
C GLU A 262 2.30 -17.11 -2.51
N GLY A 263 1.50 -16.76 -1.51
CA GLY A 263 1.86 -15.76 -0.50
C GLY A 263 3.02 -16.19 0.41
N MET A 264 3.24 -17.49 0.62
CA MET A 264 4.36 -18.03 1.39
C MET A 264 5.62 -18.35 0.56
N GLY A 265 5.70 -17.85 -0.68
CA GLY A 265 6.88 -17.95 -1.53
C GLY A 265 6.90 -19.15 -2.46
N GLY A 266 5.73 -19.69 -2.82
CA GLY A 266 5.56 -20.76 -3.81
C GLY A 266 5.80 -22.18 -3.29
N SER A 267 6.29 -22.33 -2.05
CA SER A 267 6.56 -23.62 -1.42
C SER A 267 5.26 -24.30 -0.99
N SER A 268 5.03 -25.54 -1.41
CA SER A 268 3.92 -26.37 -0.92
C SER A 268 4.21 -27.01 0.45
N ASN A 269 5.42 -26.85 0.99
CA ASN A 269 5.82 -27.46 2.26
C ASN A 269 5.37 -26.58 3.43
N VAL A 270 4.35 -27.03 4.17
CA VAL A 270 3.81 -26.32 5.34
C VAL A 270 4.87 -26.06 6.41
N LEU A 271 5.83 -26.96 6.63
CA LEU A 271 6.90 -26.75 7.60
C LEU A 271 7.78 -25.54 7.22
N SER A 272 7.98 -25.32 5.92
CA SER A 272 8.73 -24.18 5.42
C SER A 272 7.99 -22.85 5.60
N TRP A 273 6.68 -22.88 5.81
CA TRP A 273 5.89 -21.68 6.12
C TRP A 273 6.18 -21.17 7.51
N PHE A 274 6.44 -22.06 8.46
CA PHE A 274 6.80 -21.70 9.82
C PHE A 274 8.32 -21.59 10.03
N TRP A 275 9.14 -22.19 9.17
CA TRP A 275 10.60 -22.20 9.36
C TRP A 275 11.25 -20.79 9.26
N PRO A 276 11.91 -20.27 10.33
CA PRO A 276 12.51 -18.93 10.34
C PRO A 276 13.61 -18.72 9.29
N PHE A 277 14.29 -19.80 8.89
CA PHE A 277 15.36 -19.76 7.89
C PHE A 277 14.88 -20.12 6.48
N SER A 278 13.57 -20.14 6.25
CA SER A 278 13.02 -20.40 4.92
C SER A 278 13.57 -19.41 3.88
N ARG A 279 13.71 -19.87 2.65
CA ARG A 279 14.32 -19.10 1.57
C ARG A 279 13.42 -17.92 1.20
N THR A 280 14.01 -16.77 0.90
CA THR A 280 13.29 -15.64 0.29
C THR A 280 12.84 -16.05 -1.12
N PRO A 281 11.64 -15.64 -1.58
CA PRO A 281 11.19 -15.91 -2.95
C PRO A 281 12.23 -15.47 -4.00
N ASP A 282 12.28 -16.18 -5.13
CA ASP A 282 13.27 -15.93 -6.18
C ASP A 282 13.05 -14.56 -6.83
N ARG A 283 14.13 -13.79 -7.03
CA ARG A 283 14.08 -12.42 -7.56
C ARG A 283 13.48 -12.30 -8.95
N ASN A 284 13.42 -13.39 -9.71
CA ASN A 284 12.79 -13.43 -11.03
C ASN A 284 11.27 -13.62 -10.96
N THR A 285 10.69 -13.74 -9.76
CA THR A 285 9.23 -13.90 -9.55
C THR A 285 8.58 -12.60 -9.07
N GLY A 286 7.24 -12.56 -9.03
CA GLY A 286 6.49 -11.40 -8.52
C GLY A 286 6.24 -10.30 -9.57
N LEU A 287 6.31 -10.65 -10.85
CA LEU A 287 5.94 -9.76 -11.97
C LEU A 287 4.68 -10.25 -12.71
N GLU A 288 4.36 -11.54 -12.56
CA GLU A 288 3.20 -12.19 -13.16
C GLU A 288 2.47 -13.00 -12.09
N TYR A 289 1.15 -13.03 -12.16
CA TYR A 289 0.28 -13.66 -11.19
C TYR A 289 -0.77 -14.48 -11.90
N GLU A 290 -1.10 -15.63 -11.34
CA GLU A 290 -2.20 -16.46 -11.82
C GLU A 290 -3.53 -15.75 -11.57
N VAL A 291 -4.44 -15.86 -12.54
CA VAL A 291 -5.78 -15.29 -12.47
C VAL A 291 -6.81 -16.40 -12.52
N ASN A 292 -7.90 -16.26 -11.76
CA ASN A 292 -8.94 -17.29 -11.63
C ASN A 292 -9.82 -17.49 -12.87
N GLY A 293 -9.81 -16.53 -13.80
CA GLY A 293 -10.54 -16.62 -15.06
C GLY A 293 -12.06 -16.48 -14.93
N PHE A 294 -12.57 -15.92 -13.82
CA PHE A 294 -14.00 -15.63 -13.68
C PHE A 294 -14.46 -14.51 -14.62
N GLU A 295 -13.59 -13.53 -14.86
CA GLU A 295 -13.83 -12.41 -15.77
C GLU A 295 -13.12 -12.62 -17.11
N ASP A 296 -13.63 -11.98 -18.17
CA ASP A 296 -12.98 -11.99 -19.48
C ASP A 296 -11.57 -11.41 -19.38
N ARG A 297 -10.62 -12.00 -20.11
CA ARG A 297 -9.19 -11.57 -20.12
C ARG A 297 -8.99 -10.11 -20.53
N HIS A 298 -9.98 -9.51 -21.18
CA HIS A 298 -9.94 -8.13 -21.64
C HIS A 298 -10.44 -7.13 -20.60
N VAL A 299 -10.95 -7.59 -19.45
CA VAL A 299 -11.37 -6.69 -18.37
C VAL A 299 -10.14 -6.33 -17.53
N SER A 300 -9.82 -5.05 -17.48
CA SER A 300 -8.74 -4.54 -16.65
C SER A 300 -9.11 -4.62 -15.17
N TRP A 301 -8.19 -5.10 -14.32
CA TRP A 301 -8.25 -4.92 -12.87
C TRP A 301 -7.13 -3.97 -12.41
N PRO A 302 -7.39 -2.99 -11.54
CA PRO A 302 -8.69 -2.65 -10.93
C PRO A 302 -9.72 -2.11 -11.93
N PRO A 303 -11.01 -2.12 -11.60
CA PRO A 303 -12.06 -1.55 -12.44
C PRO A 303 -11.82 -0.05 -12.73
N PRO A 304 -12.30 0.48 -13.87
CA PRO A 304 -12.19 1.89 -14.20
C PRO A 304 -12.92 2.74 -13.16
N ASP A 305 -12.23 3.76 -12.64
CA ASP A 305 -12.83 4.72 -11.71
C ASP A 305 -13.27 5.96 -12.50
N PRO A 306 -14.58 6.30 -12.53
CA PRO A 306 -15.07 7.49 -13.23
C PRO A 306 -14.37 8.76 -12.75
N ASP A 307 -13.96 8.80 -11.48
CA ASP A 307 -13.30 9.95 -10.89
C ASP A 307 -11.82 10.04 -11.33
N ARG A 308 -11.29 9.04 -12.05
CA ARG A 308 -9.89 8.94 -12.51
C ARG A 308 -9.74 8.78 -14.03
N ILE A 309 -10.82 8.98 -14.80
CA ILE A 309 -10.73 8.92 -16.26
C ILE A 309 -10.13 10.23 -16.77
N PRO A 310 -9.10 10.18 -17.63
CA PRO A 310 -8.55 11.36 -18.28
C PRO A 310 -9.65 12.17 -18.97
N LEU A 311 -9.56 13.49 -18.88
CA LEU A 311 -10.41 14.36 -19.70
C LEU A 311 -10.12 14.04 -21.17
N PRO A 312 -11.15 13.85 -22.02
CA PRO A 312 -10.92 13.78 -23.45
C PRO A 312 -10.18 15.07 -23.88
N PRO A 313 -9.16 14.97 -24.75
CA PRO A 313 -8.52 16.16 -25.27
C PRO A 313 -9.61 17.06 -25.85
N LYS A 314 -9.64 18.34 -25.45
CA LYS A 314 -10.54 19.31 -26.07
C LYS A 314 -10.33 19.21 -27.58
N ASP A 315 -11.41 19.05 -28.31
CA ASP A 315 -11.41 19.05 -29.77
C ASP A 315 -10.97 20.45 -30.21
N VAL A 316 -9.66 20.66 -30.27
CA VAL A 316 -9.08 21.83 -30.91
C VAL A 316 -9.28 21.53 -32.38
N GLY A 317 -10.46 21.89 -32.90
CA GLY A 317 -10.88 21.51 -34.24
C GLY A 317 -9.80 21.78 -35.28
N ASP A 318 -9.83 21.04 -36.38
CA ASP A 318 -8.85 20.98 -37.48
C ASP A 318 -8.43 22.33 -38.13
N SER A 319 -8.84 23.48 -37.58
CA SER A 319 -8.48 24.81 -38.07
C SER A 319 -7.00 25.18 -37.90
N VAL A 320 -6.14 24.29 -37.36
CA VAL A 320 -4.69 24.50 -37.26
C VAL A 320 -3.88 23.42 -38.00
N ALA A 321 -4.43 22.85 -39.07
CA ALA A 321 -3.63 22.08 -40.03
C ALA A 321 -2.84 23.05 -40.93
N PHE A 322 -1.53 23.13 -40.72
CA PHE A 322 -0.63 24.02 -41.45
C PHE A 322 -0.48 23.57 -42.93
N THR A 323 -1.28 24.13 -43.82
CA THR A 323 -1.14 24.00 -45.28
C THR A 323 -0.58 25.29 -45.86
N GLY A 324 0.74 25.45 -45.78
CA GLY A 324 1.40 26.65 -46.31
C GLY A 324 2.89 26.45 -46.51
N ALA A 325 3.26 25.95 -47.68
CA ALA A 325 4.63 26.00 -48.16
C ALA A 325 4.89 27.41 -48.73
N GLU A 326 5.52 28.28 -47.96
CA GLU A 326 6.33 29.39 -48.47
C GLU A 326 7.08 30.08 -47.32
N THR A 327 8.39 29.90 -47.28
CA THR A 327 9.26 30.43 -46.22
C THR A 327 9.89 31.74 -46.68
N SER A 328 9.47 32.86 -46.09
CA SER A 328 10.26 34.10 -46.08
C SER A 328 10.83 34.35 -44.68
N GLY A 329 12.08 34.79 -44.60
CA GLY A 329 12.87 34.90 -43.35
C GLY A 329 12.33 35.87 -42.29
N TYR A 330 11.23 36.58 -42.55
CA TYR A 330 10.50 37.38 -41.54
C TYR A 330 9.67 36.54 -40.56
N ASP A 331 9.57 35.23 -40.77
CA ASP A 331 8.60 34.38 -40.09
C ASP A 331 9.14 33.59 -38.89
N VAL A 332 10.45 33.57 -38.61
CA VAL A 332 10.97 32.73 -37.50
C VAL A 332 10.61 33.30 -36.13
N GLN A 333 10.65 34.63 -35.95
CA GLN A 333 10.23 35.26 -34.69
C GLN A 333 8.71 35.21 -34.51
N ALA A 334 7.94 35.46 -35.57
CA ALA A 334 6.49 35.35 -35.54
C ALA A 334 6.04 33.89 -35.33
N PHE A 335 6.72 32.92 -35.94
CA PHE A 335 6.55 31.49 -35.69
C PHE A 335 6.92 31.12 -34.26
N ASN A 336 8.04 31.61 -33.72
CA ASN A 336 8.43 31.32 -32.34
C ASN A 336 7.49 31.98 -31.31
N GLN A 337 6.97 33.18 -31.60
CA GLN A 337 5.96 33.85 -30.77
C GLN A 337 4.63 33.11 -30.84
N ARG A 338 4.15 32.73 -32.04
CA ARG A 338 2.94 31.92 -32.23
C ARG A 338 3.08 30.54 -31.60
N LYS A 339 4.23 29.88 -31.74
CA LYS A 339 4.57 28.63 -31.05
C LYS A 339 4.62 28.80 -29.54
N ALA A 340 5.12 29.92 -29.02
CA ALA A 340 5.10 30.23 -27.60
C ALA A 340 3.69 30.55 -27.08
N GLU A 341 2.84 31.15 -27.92
CA GLU A 341 1.44 31.41 -27.66
C GLU A 341 0.61 30.12 -27.71
N ASP A 342 0.85 29.24 -28.67
CA ASP A 342 0.24 27.91 -28.76
C ASP A 342 0.74 27.00 -27.63
N LEU A 343 2.02 27.08 -27.24
CA LEU A 343 2.53 26.44 -26.02
C LEU A 343 1.88 27.03 -24.76
N ARG A 344 1.53 28.33 -24.75
CA ARG A 344 0.79 28.98 -23.65
C ARG A 344 -0.68 28.56 -23.64
N ARG A 345 -1.33 28.44 -24.80
CA ARG A 345 -2.73 27.98 -24.96
C ARG A 345 -2.85 26.49 -24.68
N GLN A 346 -1.90 25.68 -25.12
CA GLN A 346 -1.75 24.29 -24.70
C GLN A 346 -1.47 24.23 -23.20
N ARG A 347 -0.57 25.03 -22.63
CA ARG A 347 -0.39 25.05 -21.16
C ARG A 347 -1.63 25.49 -20.39
N ALA A 348 -2.42 26.41 -20.93
CA ALA A 348 -3.68 26.86 -20.32
C ALA A 348 -4.85 25.88 -20.55
N GLY A 349 -4.81 25.06 -21.61
CA GLY A 349 -5.75 23.97 -21.88
C GLY A 349 -5.33 22.61 -21.29
N LEU A 350 -4.06 22.48 -20.90
CA LEU A 350 -3.44 21.41 -20.12
C LEU A 350 -3.27 21.80 -18.65
N GLU A 351 -3.82 22.95 -18.22
CA GLU A 351 -4.14 23.10 -16.80
C GLU A 351 -5.13 21.98 -16.52
N ILE A 352 -4.63 20.95 -15.84
CA ILE A 352 -5.43 19.86 -15.32
C ILE A 352 -6.52 20.52 -14.49
N GLU A 353 -7.71 20.72 -15.06
CA GLU A 353 -8.91 21.07 -14.31
C GLU A 353 -9.25 19.84 -13.47
N ARG A 354 -8.55 19.74 -12.33
CA ARG A 354 -8.81 18.76 -11.29
C ARG A 354 -10.26 18.93 -10.88
N ARG A 355 -11.01 17.83 -10.81
CA ARG A 355 -12.44 17.90 -10.56
C ARG A 355 -12.68 18.57 -9.20
N LYS A 356 -13.54 19.60 -9.15
CA LYS A 356 -13.93 20.25 -7.88
C LYS A 356 -14.43 19.20 -6.88
N ARG A 357 -14.18 19.39 -5.58
CA ARG A 357 -14.55 18.44 -4.51
C ARG A 357 -16.02 18.00 -4.59
N PHE A 358 -16.33 16.75 -4.25
CA PHE A 358 -17.71 16.21 -4.32
C PHE A 358 -18.73 17.09 -3.60
N HIS A 359 -18.42 17.59 -2.41
CA HIS A 359 -19.31 18.49 -1.66
C HIS A 359 -19.48 19.86 -2.33
N LYS A 360 -18.45 20.40 -3.01
CA LYS A 360 -18.57 21.63 -3.80
C LYS A 360 -19.46 21.42 -5.03
N ARG A 361 -19.46 20.22 -5.63
CA ARG A 361 -20.34 19.86 -6.75
C ARG A 361 -21.79 19.64 -6.30
N LEU A 362 -21.99 18.99 -5.15
CA LEU A 362 -23.33 18.83 -4.58
C LEU A 362 -23.93 20.19 -4.19
N ALA A 363 -23.10 21.11 -3.69
CA ALA A 363 -23.49 22.50 -3.45
C ALA A 363 -23.92 23.19 -4.75
N GLU A 364 -23.13 23.08 -5.82
CA GLU A 364 -23.46 23.63 -7.15
C GLU A 364 -24.74 23.01 -7.75
N ASP A 365 -25.05 21.74 -7.48
CA ASP A 365 -26.33 21.10 -7.85
C ASP A 365 -27.51 21.48 -6.93
N SER A 366 -27.24 22.07 -5.76
CA SER A 366 -28.26 22.49 -4.77
C SER A 366 -28.49 23.99 -4.71
N GLU A 367 -27.64 24.79 -5.35
CA GLU A 367 -27.75 26.25 -5.40
C GLU A 367 -28.65 26.70 -6.55
N GLU A 368 -29.95 26.45 -6.38
CA GLU A 368 -30.99 27.34 -6.92
C GLU A 368 -31.44 28.42 -5.90
N ASP A 369 -30.88 28.49 -4.68
CA ASP A 369 -31.23 29.55 -3.73
C ASP A 369 -30.03 30.14 -2.93
N GLU A 370 -29.80 31.42 -3.20
CA GLU A 370 -29.16 32.51 -2.44
C GLU A 370 -28.23 32.20 -1.23
N SER A 371 -26.96 32.63 -1.31
CA SER A 371 -26.48 33.93 -0.75
C SER A 371 -24.95 33.96 -0.55
N GLN A 372 -24.37 35.11 -0.85
CA GLN A 372 -22.95 35.40 -0.73
C GLN A 372 -22.49 35.37 0.74
N GLN A 373 -21.55 34.49 1.09
CA GLN A 373 -20.80 34.60 2.33
C GLN A 373 -19.30 34.71 2.01
N SER A 374 -18.75 35.88 2.33
CA SER A 374 -17.34 36.23 2.18
C SER A 374 -16.51 35.57 3.26
N ASP A 375 -15.59 34.68 2.88
CA ASP A 375 -14.52 34.22 3.78
C ASP A 375 -13.18 34.91 3.43
N GLY A 376 -12.49 35.32 4.50
CA GLY A 376 -11.28 36.15 4.49
C GLY A 376 -10.00 35.44 4.01
N PRO A 377 -8.86 36.15 4.04
CA PRO A 377 -7.66 35.76 3.31
C PRO A 377 -6.80 34.79 4.12
N ASP A 378 -7.05 33.48 3.96
CA ASP A 378 -6.15 32.44 4.47
C ASP A 378 -5.06 32.06 3.45
N GLU A 379 -3.90 31.73 4.02
CA GLU A 379 -2.60 31.54 3.39
C GLU A 379 -2.59 30.73 2.07
N LYS A 380 -1.77 31.20 1.12
CA LYS A 380 -1.45 30.58 -0.18
C LYS A 380 -0.85 29.17 -0.04
N GLY A 381 -1.66 28.18 0.31
CA GLY A 381 -1.55 26.82 -0.17
C GLY A 381 -2.53 26.67 -1.34
N SER A 382 -2.07 26.22 -2.50
CA SER A 382 -2.92 26.03 -3.67
C SER A 382 -4.16 25.18 -3.32
N ASP A 383 -5.36 25.77 -3.36
CA ASP A 383 -6.69 25.12 -3.17
C ASP A 383 -7.05 24.14 -4.32
N TYR A 384 -6.05 23.63 -5.02
CA TYR A 384 -6.15 22.76 -6.19
C TYR A 384 -5.74 21.33 -5.82
N GLY A 385 -6.67 20.56 -5.29
CA GLY A 385 -6.47 19.13 -5.06
C GLY A 385 -7.78 18.42 -4.73
N GLU A 386 -8.05 17.32 -5.42
CA GLU A 386 -9.12 16.41 -5.04
C GLU A 386 -8.81 15.82 -3.66
N GLU A 387 -9.84 15.67 -2.83
CA GLU A 387 -9.71 14.79 -1.68
C GLU A 387 -9.63 13.36 -2.20
N GLY A 388 -8.42 12.83 -2.35
CA GLY A 388 -8.19 11.41 -2.65
C GLY A 388 -9.12 10.53 -1.81
N TRP A 389 -9.72 9.54 -2.48
CA TRP A 389 -10.72 8.66 -1.88
C TRP A 389 -10.24 8.12 -0.53
N ARG A 390 -11.11 8.24 0.47
CA ARG A 390 -10.91 7.65 1.79
C ARG A 390 -11.79 6.42 1.93
N ASN A 391 -11.29 5.40 2.62
CA ASN A 391 -12.13 4.27 2.99
C ASN A 391 -13.17 4.66 4.04
N SER A 392 -13.99 3.68 4.43
CA SER A 392 -14.95 3.81 5.52
C SER A 392 -14.33 4.25 6.87
N GLU A 393 -13.03 4.03 7.06
CA GLU A 393 -12.27 4.41 8.26
C GLU A 393 -11.59 5.79 8.14
N GLY A 394 -11.68 6.45 6.98
CA GLY A 394 -11.14 7.78 6.75
C GLY A 394 -9.65 7.83 6.37
N GLU A 395 -8.99 6.70 6.16
CA GLU A 395 -7.56 6.60 5.81
C GLU A 395 -7.32 6.91 4.30
N ARG A 396 -6.06 6.96 3.85
CA ARG A 396 -5.69 7.15 2.43
C ARG A 396 -4.60 6.16 1.97
N LEU A 397 -4.46 5.94 0.66
CA LEU A 397 -3.40 5.05 0.11
C LEU A 397 -1.99 5.53 0.48
N ARG A 398 -1.78 6.85 0.58
CA ARG A 398 -0.52 7.44 1.06
C ARG A 398 -0.12 7.00 2.47
N ASP A 399 -1.08 6.63 3.32
CA ASP A 399 -0.82 6.20 4.69
C ASP A 399 -0.18 4.79 4.72
N PHE A 400 -0.39 4.01 3.64
CA PHE A 400 0.25 2.73 3.39
C PHE A 400 1.56 2.86 2.57
N GLY A 401 2.04 4.09 2.39
CA GLY A 401 3.31 4.40 1.72
C GLY A 401 3.24 4.45 0.19
N VAL A 402 2.06 4.33 -0.41
CA VAL A 402 1.85 4.50 -1.85
C VAL A 402 1.97 5.97 -2.23
N ASP A 403 2.64 6.26 -3.34
CA ASP A 403 2.70 7.63 -3.86
C ASP A 403 1.47 7.92 -4.72
N GLU A 404 0.43 8.49 -4.09
CA GLU A 404 -0.85 8.81 -4.72
C GLU A 404 -0.71 9.69 -5.97
N ASP A 405 0.25 10.63 -5.97
CA ASP A 405 0.46 11.51 -7.12
C ASP A 405 0.91 10.70 -8.35
N ILE A 406 1.77 9.70 -8.12
CA ILE A 406 2.28 8.81 -9.17
C ILE A 406 1.25 7.76 -9.59
N GLU A 407 0.40 7.30 -8.67
CA GLU A 407 -0.65 6.32 -8.96
C GLU A 407 -1.89 6.95 -9.62
N PHE A 408 -2.15 8.25 -9.43
CA PHE A 408 -3.42 8.86 -9.87
C PHE A 408 -3.28 9.97 -10.92
N TYR A 409 -2.23 10.79 -10.85
CA TYR A 409 -2.11 11.99 -11.70
C TYR A 409 -0.99 11.88 -12.74
N ASP A 410 -0.13 10.88 -12.61
CA ASP A 410 1.05 10.73 -13.47
C ASP A 410 0.83 9.83 -14.71
N GLU A 411 -0.39 9.44 -15.06
CA GLU A 411 -0.62 8.59 -16.23
C GLU A 411 -0.49 9.36 -17.58
N GLU A 412 -0.49 10.71 -17.56
CA GLU A 412 -0.65 11.55 -18.77
C GLU A 412 0.65 12.08 -19.45
N ASP A 413 1.67 12.59 -18.74
CA ASP A 413 2.99 12.99 -19.23
C ASP A 413 3.96 11.80 -19.37
N LEU A 414 3.78 11.04 -20.44
CA LEU A 414 4.83 10.13 -20.88
C LEU A 414 6.04 10.92 -21.42
N PRO A 415 7.27 10.53 -21.05
CA PRO A 415 8.45 11.07 -21.70
C PRO A 415 8.37 10.90 -23.22
N LEU A 416 8.75 11.94 -23.97
CA LEU A 416 8.66 11.96 -25.43
C LEU A 416 9.35 10.75 -26.08
N GLY A 417 10.45 10.27 -25.50
CA GLY A 417 11.15 9.06 -25.97
C GLY A 417 10.30 7.79 -25.90
N VAL A 418 9.46 7.65 -24.87
CA VAL A 418 8.51 6.52 -24.73
C VAL A 418 7.39 6.64 -25.75
N LEU A 419 6.88 7.86 -26.00
CA LEU A 419 5.86 8.11 -27.04
C LEU A 419 6.39 7.80 -28.44
N ILE A 420 7.64 8.20 -28.74
CA ILE A 420 8.31 7.92 -30.02
C ILE A 420 8.52 6.42 -30.19
N GLN A 421 9.01 5.72 -29.16
CA GLN A 421 9.19 4.27 -29.20
C GLN A 421 7.86 3.54 -29.44
N ARG A 422 6.77 4.01 -28.80
CA ARG A 422 5.42 3.48 -29.00
C ARG A 422 4.89 3.72 -30.41
N ARG A 423 5.09 4.92 -30.97
CA ARG A 423 4.72 5.22 -32.37
C ARG A 423 5.50 4.33 -33.35
N ALA A 424 6.79 4.11 -33.11
CA ALA A 424 7.61 3.22 -33.93
C ALA A 424 7.10 1.77 -33.87
N GLN A 425 6.71 1.28 -32.69
CA GLN A 425 6.13 -0.06 -32.52
C GLN A 425 4.75 -0.21 -33.17
N ALA A 426 3.91 0.84 -33.11
CA ALA A 426 2.61 0.86 -33.78
C ALA A 426 2.77 0.86 -35.31
N ALA A 427 3.66 1.69 -35.86
CA ALA A 427 3.98 1.72 -37.29
C ALA A 427 4.52 0.38 -37.81
N LEU A 428 5.35 -0.31 -37.00
CA LEU A 428 5.84 -1.66 -37.31
C LEU A 428 4.76 -2.74 -37.34
N LYS A 429 3.62 -2.53 -36.65
CA LYS A 429 2.48 -3.45 -36.68
C LYS A 429 1.55 -3.22 -37.87
N GLU A 430 1.43 -1.98 -38.35
CA GLU A 430 0.63 -1.69 -39.55
C GLU A 430 1.32 -2.16 -40.85
N LEU A 431 2.63 -2.44 -40.79
CA LEU A 431 3.43 -2.98 -41.89
C LEU A 431 3.44 -4.52 -41.97
N LYS A 432 2.77 -5.23 -41.04
CA LYS A 432 2.59 -6.68 -41.04
C LYS A 432 1.13 -7.03 -41.21
#